data_AF-N9QQ06-F1
#
_entry.id   AF-N9QQ06-F1
#
_cell.length_a   1.000
_cell.length_b   1.000
_cell.length_c   1.000
_cell.angle_alpha   90.00
_cell.angle_beta   90.00
_cell.angle_gamma   90.00
#
_symmetry.space_group_name_H-M   'P 1'
#
loop_
_entity.id
_entity.type
_entity.pdbx_description
1 polymer ?
#
loop_
_entity_poly.entity_id
_entity_poly.type
_entity_poly.pdbx_seq_one_letter_code
_entity_poly.pdbx_strand_id
1 'polypeptide(L)'
;MLVNEACEAVFNDIASEQDIDSAMKYGVNYPCGPFEWADKIGYYTILQILENMYRIYCEDRYRTSIYLAKKAVQGQAQQTQQHPLRVAG
;
A
#
# COMPACT_ATOMS: atom_id res chain seq x y z
N MET A 1 -7.47 -5.57 0.27
CA MET A 1 -8.22 -4.79 1.28
C MET A 1 -7.41 -4.48 2.53
N LEU A 2 -6.78 -5.45 3.21
CA LEU A 2 -6.09 -5.20 4.49
C LEU A 2 -5.13 -4.00 4.48
N VAL A 3 -4.28 -3.90 3.45
CA VAL A 3 -3.35 -2.76 3.28
C VAL A 3 -4.09 -1.43 3.11
N ASN A 4 -5.24 -1.44 2.43
CA ASN A 4 -6.07 -0.24 2.23
C ASN A 4 -6.65 0.26 3.55
N GLU A 5 -7.20 -0.64 4.36
CA GLU A 5 -7.75 -0.30 5.68
C GLU A 5 -6.65 0.17 6.64
N ALA A 6 -5.47 -0.46 6.59
CA ALA A 6 -4.32 0.01 7.34
C ALA A 6 -3.91 1.43 6.91
N CYS A 7 -3.91 1.73 5.61
CA CYS A 7 -3.66 3.07 5.09
C CYS A 7 -4.71 4.09 5.54
N GLU A 8 -5.99 3.71 5.60
CA GLU A 8 -7.06 4.57 6.14
C GLU A 8 -6.87 4.84 7.65
N ALA A 9 -6.47 3.84 8.43
CA ALA A 9 -6.19 4.04 9.85
C ALA A 9 -5.05 5.04 10.07
N VAL A 10 -3.99 4.97 9.26
CA VAL A 10 -2.89 5.96 9.29
C VAL A 10 -3.35 7.32 8.81
N PHE A 11 -4.14 7.38 7.74
CA PHE A 11 -4.64 8.63 7.17
C PHE A 11 -5.50 9.42 8.17
N ASN A 12 -6.27 8.70 9.01
CA ASN A 12 -7.12 9.29 10.04
C ASN A 12 -6.39 9.47 11.39
N ASP A 13 -5.06 9.37 11.42
CA ASP A 13 -4.21 9.50 12.62
C ASP A 13 -4.62 8.56 13.78
N ILE A 14 -5.16 7.38 13.47
CA ILE A 14 -5.58 6.39 14.48
C ILE A 14 -4.37 5.69 15.09
N ALA A 15 -3.39 5.34 14.26
CA ALA A 15 -2.16 4.65 14.66
C ALA A 15 -1.06 4.85 13.62
N SER A 16 0.21 4.67 14.03
CA SER A 16 1.34 4.66 13.10
C SER A 16 1.40 3.37 12.26
N GLU A 17 2.15 3.38 11.16
CA GLU A 17 2.37 2.18 10.34
C GLU A 17 2.98 1.03 11.17
N GLN A 18 3.95 1.37 12.03
CA GLN A 18 4.65 0.42 12.89
C GLN A 18 3.72 -0.18 13.95
N ASP A 19 2.84 0.63 14.52
CA ASP A 19 1.86 0.16 15.50
C ASP A 19 0.86 -0.80 14.87
N ILE A 20 0.36 -0.48 13.67
CA ILE A 20 -0.57 -1.34 12.93
C ILE A 20 0.10 -2.66 12.56
N ASP A 21 1.32 -2.64 12.04
CA ASP A 21 2.06 -3.85 11.70
C ASP A 21 2.30 -4.72 12.95
N SER A 22 2.65 -4.10 14.08
CA SER A 22 2.83 -4.78 15.36
C SER A 22 1.53 -5.37 15.89
N ALA A 23 0.42 -4.61 15.83
CA ALA A 23 -0.89 -5.08 16.24
C ALA A 23 -1.35 -6.28 15.39
N MET A 24 -1.11 -6.26 14.08
CA MET A 24 -1.47 -7.37 13.21
C MET A 24 -0.61 -8.62 13.46
N LYS A 25 0.70 -8.44 13.68
CA LYS A 25 1.61 -9.55 14.00
C LYS A 25 1.33 -10.17 15.36
N TYR A 26 1.21 -9.36 16.40
CA TYR A 26 1.13 -9.85 17.79
C TYR A 26 -0.29 -9.96 18.32
N GLY A 27 -1.25 -9.20 17.78
CA GLY A 27 -2.65 -9.24 18.20
C GLY A 27 -3.46 -10.32 17.50
N VAL A 28 -3.19 -10.58 16.21
CA VAL A 28 -3.92 -11.59 15.40
C VAL A 28 -3.01 -12.64 14.75
N ASN A 29 -1.75 -12.71 15.19
CA ASN A 29 -0.78 -13.73 14.79
C ASN A 29 -0.51 -13.79 13.27
N TYR A 30 -0.51 -12.65 12.59
CA TYR A 30 -0.10 -12.60 11.18
C TYR A 30 1.42 -12.72 11.07
N PRO A 31 1.94 -13.39 10.02
CA PRO A 31 3.39 -13.57 9.85
C PRO A 31 4.11 -12.26 9.51
N CYS A 32 3.40 -11.31 8.90
CA CYS A 32 3.89 -9.95 8.60
C CYS A 32 2.74 -8.96 8.77
N GLY A 33 3.09 -7.71 9.03
CA GLY A 33 2.12 -6.62 9.03
C GLY A 33 1.65 -6.23 7.62
N PRO A 34 0.51 -5.52 7.50
CA PRO A 34 0.02 -5.02 6.22
C PRO A 34 1.03 -4.14 5.46
N PHE A 35 1.79 -3.27 6.14
CA PHE A 35 2.78 -2.42 5.45
C PHE A 35 4.00 -3.23 5.02
N GLU A 36 4.48 -4.15 5.86
CA GLU A 36 5.50 -5.14 5.45
C GLU A 36 5.08 -5.97 4.22
N TRP A 37 3.81 -6.37 4.12
CA TRP A 37 3.29 -7.04 2.92
C TRP A 37 3.22 -6.09 1.72
N ALA A 38 2.83 -4.84 1.93
CA ALA A 38 2.77 -3.83 0.88
C ALA A 38 4.15 -3.52 0.30
N ASP A 39 5.20 -3.49 1.13
CA ASP A 39 6.59 -3.33 0.69
C ASP A 39 7.05 -4.51 -0.17
N LYS A 40 6.63 -5.74 0.16
CA LYS A 40 6.98 -6.96 -0.59
C LYS A 40 6.23 -7.10 -1.91
N ILE A 41 4.93 -6.77 -1.92
CA ILE A 41 4.05 -6.91 -3.10
C ILE A 41 4.17 -5.68 -4.03
N GLY A 42 4.43 -4.51 -3.45
CA GLY A 42 4.44 -3.22 -4.11
C GLY A 42 3.11 -2.47 -3.97
N TYR A 43 3.15 -1.27 -3.39
CA TYR A 43 1.98 -0.39 -3.22
C TYR A 43 1.27 -0.09 -4.54
N TYR A 44 2.01 0.09 -5.65
CA TYR A 44 1.41 0.33 -6.96
C TYR A 44 0.56 -0.85 -7.44
N THR A 45 1.06 -2.07 -7.29
CA THR A 45 0.33 -3.30 -7.64
C THR A 45 -0.97 -3.39 -6.85
N ILE A 46 -0.90 -3.12 -5.54
CA ILE A 46 -2.08 -3.16 -4.65
C ILE A 46 -3.11 -2.09 -5.05
N LEU A 47 -2.64 -0.86 -5.34
CA LEU A 47 -3.50 0.24 -5.80
C LEU A 47 -4.23 -0.15 -7.09
N GLN A 48 -3.51 -0.65 -8.09
CA GLN A 48 -4.09 -1.06 -9.38
C GLN A 48 -5.12 -2.18 -9.23
N ILE A 49 -4.86 -3.17 -8.37
CA ILE A 49 -5.82 -4.24 -8.09
C ILE A 49 -7.12 -3.65 -7.52
N LEU A 50 -7.02 -2.77 -6.51
CA LEU A 50 -8.20 -2.17 -5.89
C LEU A 50 -8.97 -1.25 -6.84
N GLU A 51 -8.29 -0.44 -7.65
CA GLU A 51 -8.93 0.39 -8.68
C GLU A 51 -9.69 -0.47 -9.69
N ASN A 52 -9.11 -1.60 -10.12
CA ASN A 52 -9.77 -2.53 -11.02
C ASN A 52 -10.99 -3.19 -10.37
N MET A 53 -10.89 -3.59 -9.10
CA MET A 53 -12.04 -4.12 -8.36
C MET A 53 -13.15 -3.07 -8.21
N TYR A 54 -12.80 -1.82 -7.89
CA TYR A 54 -13.76 -0.73 -7.80
C TYR A 54 -14.47 -0.48 -9.14
N ARG A 55 -13.75 -0.54 -10.27
CA ARG A 55 -14.35 -0.40 -11.62
C ARG A 55 -15.32 -1.51 -11.98
N ILE A 56 -15.09 -2.74 -11.50
CA ILE A 56 -15.93 -3.90 -11.80
C ILE A 56 -17.16 -3.95 -10.90
N TYR A 57 -16.95 -3.76 -9.59
CA TYR A 57 -17.99 -3.95 -8.59
C TYR A 57 -18.75 -2.67 -8.23
N CYS A 58 -18.14 -1.50 -8.44
CA CYS A 58 -18.68 -0.19 -8.04
C CYS A 58 -19.08 -0.11 -6.56
N GLU A 59 -18.43 -0.90 -5.69
CA GLU A 59 -18.67 -0.92 -4.26
C GLU A 59 -17.62 -0.09 -3.52
N ASP A 60 -18.05 0.74 -2.58
CA ASP A 60 -17.18 1.62 -1.80
C ASP A 60 -16.13 0.88 -0.97
N ARG A 61 -16.34 -0.41 -0.66
CA ARG A 61 -15.34 -1.25 0.03
C ARG A 61 -14.03 -1.41 -0.74
N TYR A 62 -14.03 -1.15 -2.05
CA TYR A 62 -12.84 -1.17 -2.90
C TYR A 62 -12.28 0.23 -3.16
N ARG A 63 -12.90 1.28 -2.62
CA ARG A 63 -12.39 2.63 -2.72
C ARG A 63 -10.98 2.68 -2.12
N THR A 64 -10.06 3.19 -2.92
CA THR A 64 -8.65 3.27 -2.54
C THR A 64 -8.41 4.43 -1.59
N SER A 65 -7.57 4.17 -0.59
CA SER A 65 -7.10 5.20 0.33
C SER A 65 -6.23 6.24 -0.37
N ILE A 66 -6.41 7.50 0.00
CA ILE A 66 -5.52 8.59 -0.47
C ILE A 66 -4.08 8.33 -0.02
N TYR A 67 -3.91 7.76 1.18
CA TYR A 67 -2.59 7.43 1.71
C TYR A 67 -1.92 6.30 0.93
N LEU A 68 -2.69 5.28 0.53
CA LEU A 68 -2.20 4.20 -0.35
C LEU A 68 -1.75 4.76 -1.70
N ALA A 69 -2.52 5.65 -2.31
CA ALA A 69 -2.15 6.30 -3.57
C ALA A 69 -0.85 7.11 -3.44
N LYS A 70 -0.69 7.86 -2.33
CA LYS A 70 0.55 8.60 -2.03
C LYS A 70 1.76 7.67 -1.92
N LYS A 71 1.64 6.55 -1.19
CA LYS A 71 2.71 5.56 -1.05
C LYS A 71 3.08 4.91 -2.40
N ALA A 72 2.09 4.64 -3.24
CA ALA A 72 2.33 4.11 -4.58
C ALA A 72 3.16 5.06 -5.44
N VAL A 73 2.84 6.36 -5.44
CA VAL A 73 3.61 7.38 -6.18
C VAL A 73 5.04 7.51 -5.65
N GLN A 74 5.21 7.51 -4.33
CA GLN A 74 6.53 7.57 -3.70
C GLN A 74 7.40 6.35 -4.04
N GLY A 75 6.81 5.15 -4.01
CA GLY A 75 7.51 3.92 -4.37
C GLY A 75 7.97 3.87 -5.83
N GLN A 76 7.18 4.41 -6.76
CA GLN A 76 7.57 4.51 -8.16
C GLN A 76 8.73 5.48 -8.38
N ALA A 77 8.72 6.65 -7.73
CA ALA A 77 9.79 7.64 -7.84
C ALA A 77 11.16 7.06 -7.39
N GLN A 78 11.16 6.22 -6.36
CA GLN A 78 12.36 5.54 -5.86
C GLN A 78 12.90 4.50 -6.86
N GLN A 79 12.02 3.78 -7.56
CA GLN A 79 12.43 2.82 -8.60
C GLN A 79 13.02 3.53 -9.84
N THR A 80 12.45 4.67 -10.25
CA THR A 80 12.96 5.44 -11.40
C THR A 80 14.34 6.05 -11.12
N GLN A 81 14.65 6.43 -9.87
CA GLN A 81 15.98 6.96 -9.51
C GLN A 81 17.08 5.89 -9.43
N GLN A 82 16.74 4.62 -9.22
CA GLN A 82 17.73 3.53 -9.17
C GLN A 82 18.17 3.03 -10.55
N HIS A 83 17.50 3.46 -11.63
CA HIS A 83 17.86 3.10 -13.00
C HIS A 83 18.15 4.35 -13.84
N PRO A 84 19.26 5.08 -13.57
CA PRO A 84 19.69 6.15 -14.46
C PRO A 84 20.00 5.52 -15.81
N LEU A 85 19.30 6.01 -16.82
CA LEU A 85 19.27 5.53 -18.20
C LEU A 85 20.64 5.02 -18.69
N ARG A 86 20.71 3.75 -19.09
CA ARG A 86 21.66 3.30 -20.12
C ARG A 86 21.24 3.90 -21.47
N VAL A 87 21.38 5.21 -21.63
CA VAL A 87 21.53 5.82 -22.95
C VAL A 87 23.03 5.96 -23.20
N ALA A 88 23.61 4.90 -23.73
CA ALA A 88 24.92 4.94 -24.36
C ALA A 88 24.91 3.92 -25.52
N GLY A 89 25.05 4.43 -26.74
CA GLY A 89 25.14 3.64 -27.98
C GLY A 89 24.29 4.22 -29.08
#